data_AF-A0A916TYA3-F1
#
_entry.id   AF-A0A916TYA3-F1
#
_cell.length_a   1.000
_cell.length_b   1.000
_cell.length_c   1.000
_cell.angle_alpha   90.00
_cell.angle_beta   90.00
_cell.angle_gamma   90.00
#
_symmetry.space_group_name_H-M   'P 1'
#
loop_
_entity.id
_entity.type
_entity.pdbx_description
1 polymer ?
#
loop_
_entity_poly.entity_id
_entity_poly.type
_entity_poly.pdbx_seq_one_letter_code
_entity_poly.pdbx_strand_id
1 'polypeptide(L)'
;MKRLSLIAAAALAAALSQPALAQHTDIVPSIAAGHTLLTVNAQGSSTRAPDMATFSAGVTTQGQTATEALSANSRKMNQVMAALKRAGIADKDIQTSNLSLNPVYSQPKRLPDGSYDGEARTIVAYEATNNVMVRQRKLGDMGKVIDALVGAGANQVNGPNFMLSEPDAASDEARLEAMKKARSRADLYARAAGLRVVRIVTISESGGYAPMPQMMRMEAMKASDSTPVAPGELEMTTNVTVQFELAP
;
A
#
# COMPACT_ATOMS: atom_id res chain seq x y z
N MET A 1 -36.57 82.10 -38.29
CA MET A 1 -36.45 82.50 -36.87
C MET A 1 -35.52 81.50 -36.18
N LYS A 2 -34.40 81.99 -35.58
CA LYS A 2 -33.73 81.54 -34.32
C LYS A 2 -33.83 80.03 -33.99
N ARG A 3 -32.79 79.19 -33.84
CA ARG A 3 -31.48 79.26 -33.12
C ARG A 3 -30.65 78.00 -33.49
N LEU A 4 -29.35 78.12 -33.82
CA LEU A 4 -28.15 77.81 -33.00
C LEU A 4 -27.91 76.32 -32.60
N SER A 5 -26.94 75.71 -33.31
CA SER A 5 -25.68 75.07 -32.85
C SER A 5 -25.65 73.91 -31.83
N LEU A 6 -24.91 72.83 -32.17
CA LEU A 6 -23.76 72.18 -31.47
C LEU A 6 -23.64 70.68 -31.88
N ILE A 7 -22.66 70.31 -32.71
CA ILE A 7 -21.33 69.71 -32.38
C ILE A 7 -21.36 68.18 -32.07
N ALA A 8 -20.72 67.44 -32.98
CA ALA A 8 -19.85 66.26 -32.86
C ALA A 8 -20.15 65.13 -31.85
N ALA A 9 -20.10 63.88 -32.33
CA ALA A 9 -18.96 62.96 -32.07
C ALA A 9 -19.25 61.56 -32.63
N ALA A 10 -18.35 61.06 -33.47
CA ALA A 10 -18.24 59.64 -33.79
C ALA A 10 -17.73 58.89 -32.56
N ALA A 11 -18.44 57.86 -32.10
CA ALA A 11 -17.98 56.96 -31.06
C ALA A 11 -18.18 55.50 -31.49
N LEU A 12 -17.02 54.89 -31.71
CA LEU A 12 -16.72 53.51 -32.07
C LEU A 12 -17.40 52.50 -31.12
N ALA A 13 -18.12 51.53 -31.70
CA ALA A 13 -18.72 50.42 -30.96
C ALA A 13 -17.61 49.45 -30.47
N ALA A 14 -17.18 49.63 -29.22
CA ALA A 14 -16.37 48.65 -28.51
C ALA A 14 -17.31 47.64 -27.84
N ALA A 15 -17.50 46.49 -28.47
CA ALA A 15 -18.14 45.33 -27.85
C ALA A 15 -17.28 44.84 -26.69
N LEU A 16 -17.68 45.16 -25.47
CA LEU A 16 -17.08 44.63 -24.25
C LEU A 16 -17.33 43.12 -24.19
N SER A 17 -16.30 42.35 -24.52
CA SER A 17 -16.24 40.91 -24.25
C SER A 17 -16.09 40.71 -22.75
N GLN A 18 -17.18 40.43 -22.04
CA GLN A 18 -17.10 40.07 -20.63
C GLN A 18 -16.52 38.65 -20.53
N PRO A 19 -15.50 38.42 -19.68
CA PRO A 19 -15.04 37.07 -19.39
C PRO A 19 -16.18 36.34 -18.66
N ALA A 20 -16.70 35.28 -19.26
CA ALA A 20 -17.60 34.36 -18.59
C ALA A 20 -16.84 33.73 -17.41
N LEU A 21 -17.07 34.23 -16.21
CA LEU A 21 -16.73 33.51 -14.99
C LEU A 21 -17.57 32.23 -15.01
N ALA A 22 -16.93 31.11 -15.33
CA ALA A 22 -17.49 29.80 -15.11
C ALA A 22 -17.82 29.69 -13.61
N GLN A 23 -19.08 29.89 -13.26
CA GLN A 23 -19.57 29.62 -11.91
C GLN A 23 -19.37 28.13 -11.69
N HIS A 24 -18.42 27.78 -10.83
CA HIS A 24 -18.34 26.45 -10.26
C HIS A 24 -19.59 26.30 -9.39
N THR A 25 -20.67 25.78 -9.96
CA THR A 25 -21.85 25.41 -9.19
C THR A 25 -21.45 24.19 -8.38
N ASP A 26 -20.99 24.40 -7.16
CA ASP A 26 -20.94 23.34 -6.17
C ASP A 26 -22.38 22.84 -6.02
N ILE A 27 -22.66 21.64 -6.51
CA ILE A 27 -23.96 20.99 -6.38
C ILE A 27 -24.09 20.60 -4.90
N VAL A 28 -24.50 21.55 -4.06
CA VAL A 28 -24.86 21.26 -2.68
C VAL A 28 -26.24 20.61 -2.73
N PRO A 29 -26.38 19.33 -2.34
CA PRO A 29 -27.67 18.69 -2.38
C PRO A 29 -28.64 19.40 -1.43
N SER A 30 -29.70 19.97 -2.00
CA SER A 30 -30.74 20.66 -1.25
C SER A 30 -31.69 19.63 -0.60
N ILE A 31 -32.02 19.84 0.67
CA ILE A 31 -33.09 19.12 1.38
C ILE A 31 -34.35 19.96 1.42
N ALA A 32 -35.53 19.33 1.50
CA ALA A 32 -36.79 20.06 1.49
C ALA A 32 -36.94 20.96 2.73
N ALA A 33 -37.71 22.05 2.58
CA ALA A 33 -38.00 22.96 3.69
C ALA A 33 -38.70 22.20 4.83
N GLY A 34 -38.19 22.34 6.06
CA GLY A 34 -38.70 21.63 7.24
C GLY A 34 -38.06 20.26 7.49
N HIS A 35 -37.12 19.81 6.65
CA HIS A 35 -36.36 18.58 6.88
C HIS A 35 -35.05 18.88 7.62
N THR A 36 -34.49 17.86 8.28
CA THR A 36 -33.22 17.95 9.02
C THR A 36 -32.14 17.12 8.34
N LEU A 37 -30.94 17.69 8.18
CA LEU A 37 -29.77 16.96 7.69
C LEU A 37 -29.03 16.33 8.87
N LEU A 38 -28.89 15.01 8.88
CA LEU A 38 -28.07 14.29 9.85
C LEU A 38 -26.80 13.78 9.18
N THR A 39 -25.63 14.20 9.68
CA THR A 39 -24.34 13.64 9.25
C THR A 39 -23.88 12.58 10.24
N VAL A 40 -23.57 11.37 9.75
CA VAL A 40 -23.08 10.25 10.56
C VAL A 40 -21.75 9.77 10.03
N ASN A 41 -20.77 9.65 10.91
CA ASN A 41 -19.54 8.91 10.65
C ASN A 41 -19.67 7.48 11.18
N ALA A 42 -19.23 6.51 10.40
CA ALA A 42 -19.18 5.11 10.82
C ALA A 42 -17.93 4.43 10.27
N GLN A 43 -17.36 3.53 11.07
CA GLN A 43 -16.26 2.67 10.68
C GLN A 43 -16.77 1.23 10.60
N GLY A 44 -16.47 0.58 9.48
CA GLY A 44 -16.61 -0.86 9.34
C GLY A 44 -15.25 -1.53 9.28
N SER A 45 -15.20 -2.78 9.69
CA SER A 45 -14.03 -3.61 9.59
C SER A 45 -14.36 -5.02 9.11
N SER A 46 -13.37 -5.66 8.51
CA SER A 46 -13.40 -7.09 8.19
C SER A 46 -12.07 -7.69 8.59
N THR A 47 -12.13 -8.79 9.33
CA THR A 47 -10.96 -9.56 9.75
C THR A 47 -10.86 -10.83 8.92
N ARG A 48 -9.70 -11.09 8.34
CA ARG A 48 -9.45 -12.30 7.54
C ARG A 48 -8.08 -12.86 7.85
N ALA A 49 -7.99 -14.20 7.90
CA ALA A 49 -6.70 -14.86 7.86
C ALA A 49 -6.06 -14.58 6.48
N PRO A 50 -4.75 -14.28 6.42
CA PRO A 50 -4.06 -14.13 5.14
C PRO A 50 -4.05 -15.47 4.40
N ASP A 51 -4.17 -15.40 3.08
CA ASP A 51 -4.13 -16.56 2.20
C ASP A 51 -2.81 -16.63 1.40
N MET A 52 -1.96 -15.62 1.54
CA MET A 52 -0.74 -15.48 0.77
C MET A 52 0.30 -14.64 1.52
N ALA A 53 1.57 -14.85 1.19
CA ALA A 53 2.67 -14.05 1.68
C ALA A 53 3.59 -13.66 0.53
N THR A 54 4.25 -12.51 0.66
CA THR A 54 5.38 -12.15 -0.17
C THR A 54 6.64 -12.13 0.67
N PHE A 55 7.72 -12.70 0.15
CA PHE A 55 9.04 -12.67 0.79
C PHE A 55 10.11 -12.49 -0.29
N SER A 56 11.22 -11.83 0.04
CA SER A 56 12.37 -11.75 -0.85
C SER A 56 13.39 -12.82 -0.51
N ALA A 57 14.00 -13.40 -1.53
CA ALA A 57 15.10 -14.33 -1.38
C ALA A 57 16.16 -14.04 -2.43
N GLY A 58 17.41 -14.29 -2.10
CA GLY A 58 18.49 -14.03 -3.04
C GLY A 58 19.86 -14.40 -2.53
N VAL A 59 20.84 -13.99 -3.32
CA VAL A 59 22.23 -14.34 -3.14
C VAL A 59 23.11 -13.11 -3.25
N THR A 60 24.00 -12.96 -2.29
CA THR A 60 25.14 -12.06 -2.33
C THR A 60 26.43 -12.87 -2.40
N THR A 61 27.31 -12.50 -3.31
CA THR A 61 28.61 -13.15 -3.52
C THR A 61 29.69 -12.11 -3.76
N GLN A 62 30.90 -12.41 -3.30
CA GLN A 62 32.07 -11.57 -3.53
C GLN A 62 33.11 -12.28 -4.41
N GLY A 63 33.89 -11.50 -5.16
CA GLY A 63 34.99 -11.98 -6.00
C GLY A 63 36.08 -10.92 -6.10
N GLN A 64 37.30 -11.33 -6.49
CA GLN A 64 38.40 -10.36 -6.70
C GLN A 64 38.16 -9.50 -7.93
N THR A 65 37.44 -10.05 -8.91
CA THR A 65 36.97 -9.32 -10.08
C THR A 65 35.44 -9.24 -10.13
N ALA A 66 34.94 -8.22 -10.82
CA ALA A 66 33.52 -8.07 -11.15
C ALA A 66 32.93 -9.33 -11.80
N THR A 67 33.67 -9.92 -12.75
CA THR A 67 33.25 -11.11 -13.50
C THR A 67 33.13 -12.34 -12.61
N GLU A 68 34.08 -12.54 -11.69
CA GLU A 68 34.03 -13.64 -10.71
C GLU A 68 32.82 -13.52 -9.79
N ALA A 69 32.60 -12.32 -9.23
CA ALA A 69 31.48 -12.05 -8.34
C ALA A 69 30.14 -12.32 -9.05
N LEU A 70 29.95 -11.79 -10.26
CA LEU A 70 28.71 -11.96 -11.02
C LEU A 70 28.48 -13.40 -11.48
N SER A 71 29.54 -14.10 -11.91
CA SER A 71 29.44 -15.50 -12.35
C SER A 71 29.11 -16.44 -11.19
N ALA A 72 29.73 -16.22 -10.02
CA ALA A 72 29.40 -16.95 -8.80
C ALA A 72 27.95 -16.68 -8.37
N ASN A 73 27.52 -15.43 -8.42
CA ASN A 73 26.15 -15.03 -8.12
C ASN A 73 25.15 -15.75 -9.03
N SER A 74 25.37 -15.70 -10.35
CA SER A 74 24.48 -16.30 -11.35
C SER A 74 24.30 -17.80 -11.16
N ARG A 75 25.39 -18.53 -10.84
CA ARG A 75 25.33 -19.97 -10.55
C ARG A 75 24.48 -20.27 -9.32
N LYS A 76 24.69 -19.55 -8.21
CA LYS A 76 23.90 -19.75 -6.99
C LYS A 76 22.43 -19.33 -7.20
N MET A 77 22.20 -18.22 -7.89
CA MET A 77 20.83 -17.76 -8.15
C MET A 77 20.06 -18.76 -9.01
N ASN A 78 20.70 -19.40 -9.99
CA ASN A 78 20.07 -20.49 -10.76
C ASN A 78 19.65 -21.67 -9.88
N GLN A 79 20.45 -22.02 -8.86
CA GLN A 79 20.10 -23.06 -7.89
C GLN A 79 18.91 -22.66 -7.02
N VAL A 80 18.87 -21.39 -6.57
CA VAL A 80 17.74 -20.82 -5.82
C VAL A 80 16.47 -20.80 -6.66
N MET A 81 16.52 -20.35 -7.92
CA MET A 81 15.39 -20.37 -8.84
C MET A 81 14.87 -21.79 -9.07
N ALA A 82 15.77 -22.76 -9.26
CA ALA A 82 15.39 -24.17 -9.38
C ALA A 82 14.75 -24.72 -8.09
N ALA A 83 15.20 -24.29 -6.92
CA ALA A 83 14.63 -24.67 -5.64
C ALA A 83 13.22 -24.12 -5.46
N LEU A 84 12.97 -22.85 -5.80
CA LEU A 84 11.63 -22.25 -5.82
C LEU A 84 10.68 -23.07 -6.71
N LYS A 85 11.08 -23.38 -7.95
CA LYS A 85 10.26 -24.18 -8.86
C LYS A 85 9.96 -25.58 -8.31
N ARG A 86 10.98 -26.25 -7.74
CA ARG A 86 10.82 -27.58 -7.09
C ARG A 86 9.90 -27.53 -5.88
N ALA A 87 9.88 -26.42 -5.15
CA ALA A 87 8.97 -26.20 -4.03
C ALA A 87 7.54 -25.84 -4.47
N GLY A 88 7.26 -25.83 -5.78
CA GLY A 88 5.93 -25.62 -6.33
C GLY A 88 5.56 -24.15 -6.56
N ILE A 89 6.54 -23.24 -6.54
CA ILE A 89 6.31 -21.84 -6.87
C ILE A 89 6.20 -21.69 -8.38
N ALA A 90 5.11 -21.08 -8.85
CA ALA A 90 4.91 -20.81 -10.26
C ALA A 90 5.83 -19.70 -10.76
N ASP A 91 6.26 -19.76 -12.02
CA ASP A 91 7.15 -18.75 -12.61
C ASP A 91 6.56 -17.33 -12.54
N LYS A 92 5.23 -17.19 -12.66
CA LYS A 92 4.53 -15.91 -12.51
C LYS A 92 4.58 -15.31 -11.10
N ASP A 93 4.86 -16.15 -10.11
CA ASP A 93 4.92 -15.79 -8.69
C ASP A 93 6.39 -15.54 -8.25
N ILE A 94 7.34 -15.51 -9.19
CA ILE A 94 8.75 -15.18 -8.96
C ILE A 94 9.15 -14.01 -9.87
N GLN A 95 9.68 -12.94 -9.28
CA GLN A 95 10.12 -11.77 -10.03
C GLN A 95 11.46 -11.29 -9.50
N THR A 96 12.46 -11.10 -10.37
CA THR A 96 13.72 -10.43 -9.96
C THR A 96 13.41 -9.00 -9.54
N SER A 97 13.77 -8.68 -8.30
CA SER A 97 13.51 -7.37 -7.68
C SER A 97 14.76 -6.49 -7.63
N ASN A 98 15.96 -7.09 -7.59
CA ASN A 98 17.22 -6.35 -7.63
C ASN A 98 18.35 -7.21 -8.22
N LEU A 99 19.18 -6.61 -9.07
CA LEU A 99 20.46 -7.15 -9.48
C LEU A 99 21.47 -6.00 -9.49
N SER A 100 22.51 -6.10 -8.66
CA SER A 100 23.51 -5.05 -8.51
C SER A 100 24.92 -5.62 -8.37
N LEU A 101 25.91 -4.85 -8.81
CA LEU A 101 27.32 -5.18 -8.69
C LEU A 101 28.06 -3.93 -8.22
N ASN A 102 28.68 -4.00 -7.04
CA ASN A 102 29.33 -2.86 -6.41
C ASN A 102 30.78 -3.21 -6.06
N PRO A 103 31.73 -2.27 -6.22
CA PRO A 103 33.07 -2.46 -5.67
C PRO A 103 33.04 -2.39 -4.13
N VAL A 104 33.90 -3.18 -3.50
CA VAL A 104 34.17 -3.16 -2.06
C VAL A 104 35.50 -2.47 -1.86
N TYR A 105 35.50 -1.39 -1.09
CA TYR A 105 36.69 -0.58 -0.83
C TYR A 105 37.38 -0.98 0.49
N SER A 106 38.69 -0.81 0.55
CA SER A 106 39.46 -0.95 1.78
C SER A 106 38.97 0.01 2.86
N GLN A 107 39.04 -0.43 4.11
CA GLN A 107 38.80 0.42 5.26
C GLN A 107 40.11 1.14 5.63
N PRO A 108 40.06 2.43 6.00
CA PRO A 108 41.24 3.15 6.46
C PRO A 108 41.75 2.52 7.76
N LYS A 109 43.07 2.31 7.88
CA LYS A 109 43.65 1.67 9.06
C LYS A 109 43.72 2.67 10.20
N ARG A 110 43.37 2.23 11.40
CA ARG A 110 43.53 3.03 12.61
C ARG A 110 44.97 2.90 13.13
N LEU A 111 45.66 4.02 13.29
CA LEU A 111 47.01 4.12 13.79
C LEU A 111 47.03 4.05 15.33
N PRO A 112 48.18 3.70 15.96
CA PRO A 112 48.29 3.57 17.42
C PRO A 112 47.98 4.85 18.20
N ASP A 113 48.15 6.02 17.56
CA ASP A 113 47.83 7.33 18.11
C ASP A 113 46.32 7.66 18.05
N GLY A 114 45.51 6.76 17.50
CA GLY A 114 44.07 6.91 17.35
C GLY A 114 43.62 7.65 16.09
N SER A 115 44.55 8.13 15.26
CA SER A 115 44.26 8.68 13.93
C SER A 115 44.02 7.56 12.91
N TYR A 116 43.55 7.91 11.70
CA TYR A 116 43.42 6.98 10.58
C TYR A 116 44.51 7.26 9.55
N ASP A 117 44.97 6.24 8.83
CA ASP A 117 45.86 6.44 7.69
C ASP A 117 45.21 7.36 6.64
N GLY A 118 46.03 8.21 6.03
CA GLY A 118 45.61 9.10 4.94
C GLY A 118 45.59 8.40 3.57
N GLU A 119 45.66 7.07 3.54
CA GLU A 119 45.74 6.32 2.29
C GLU A 119 44.42 6.40 1.51
N ALA A 120 44.53 6.50 0.18
CA ALA A 120 43.37 6.46 -0.68
C ALA A 120 42.71 5.07 -0.60
N ARG A 121 41.38 5.03 -0.46
CA ARG A 121 40.63 3.78 -0.46
C ARG A 121 40.77 3.08 -1.80
N THR A 122 41.26 1.84 -1.79
CA THR A 122 41.43 1.01 -2.98
C THR A 122 40.33 -0.05 -3.04
N ILE A 123 40.01 -0.51 -4.24
CA ILE A 123 39.04 -1.61 -4.41
C ILE A 123 39.75 -2.91 -4.02
N VAL A 124 39.15 -3.65 -3.07
CA VAL A 124 39.67 -4.93 -2.57
C VAL A 124 38.86 -6.13 -3.05
N ALA A 125 37.61 -5.92 -3.45
CA ALA A 125 36.74 -6.95 -4.01
C ALA A 125 35.58 -6.32 -4.80
N TYR A 126 34.76 -7.16 -5.41
CA TYR A 126 33.47 -6.81 -5.97
C TYR A 126 32.39 -7.67 -5.31
N GLU A 127 31.25 -7.06 -5.03
CA GLU A 127 30.08 -7.72 -4.46
C GLU A 127 28.92 -7.68 -5.46
N ALA A 128 28.42 -8.85 -5.81
CA ALA A 128 27.23 -9.02 -6.63
C ALA A 128 26.06 -9.45 -5.73
N THR A 129 24.92 -8.77 -5.86
CA THR A 129 23.67 -9.10 -5.17
C THR A 129 22.57 -9.33 -6.20
N ASN A 130 21.79 -10.39 -6.02
CA ASN A 130 20.64 -10.71 -6.86
C ASN A 130 19.50 -11.23 -5.98
N ASN A 131 18.37 -10.53 -6.02
CA ASN A 131 17.18 -10.80 -5.22
C ASN A 131 15.97 -11.02 -6.12
N VAL A 132 15.12 -11.94 -5.69
CA VAL A 132 13.79 -12.16 -6.24
C VAL A 132 12.74 -11.88 -5.18
N MET A 133 11.66 -11.25 -5.60
CA MET A 133 10.40 -11.19 -4.88
C MET A 133 9.61 -12.47 -5.21
N VAL A 134 9.16 -13.17 -4.17
CA VAL A 134 8.40 -14.42 -4.30
C VAL A 134 7.03 -14.25 -3.67
N ARG A 135 6.00 -14.77 -4.35
CA ARG A 135 4.62 -14.81 -3.89
C ARG A 135 4.24 -16.25 -3.50
N GLN A 136 4.12 -16.50 -2.20
CA GLN A 136 3.76 -17.80 -1.62
C GLN A 136 2.27 -17.87 -1.30
N ARG A 137 1.52 -18.71 -2.04
CA ARG A 137 0.08 -18.93 -1.79
C ARG A 137 -0.19 -20.04 -0.77
N LYS A 138 0.72 -21.00 -0.63
CA LYS A 138 0.57 -22.08 0.36
C LYS A 138 1.33 -21.73 1.63
N LEU A 139 0.71 -20.96 2.52
CA LEU A 139 1.38 -20.48 3.75
C LEU A 139 1.92 -21.60 4.64
N GLY A 140 1.23 -22.75 4.70
CA GLY A 140 1.68 -23.92 5.47
C GLY A 140 3.00 -24.54 5.00
N ASP A 141 3.40 -24.29 3.74
CA ASP A 141 4.66 -24.78 3.19
C ASP A 141 5.81 -23.76 3.33
N MET A 142 5.55 -22.56 3.86
CA MET A 142 6.51 -21.46 3.81
C MET A 142 7.81 -21.76 4.56
N GLY A 143 7.76 -22.38 5.74
CA GLY A 143 8.96 -22.80 6.47
C GLY A 143 9.84 -23.74 5.63
N LYS A 144 9.23 -24.77 5.02
CA LYS A 144 9.93 -25.73 4.14
C LYS A 144 10.52 -25.06 2.91
N VAL A 145 9.82 -24.08 2.32
CA VAL A 145 10.33 -23.30 1.19
C VAL A 145 11.57 -22.52 1.61
N ILE A 146 11.52 -21.80 2.74
CA ILE A 146 12.66 -21.03 3.26
C ILE A 146 13.86 -21.96 3.52
N ASP A 147 13.66 -23.08 4.19
CA ASP A 147 14.71 -24.06 4.49
C ASP A 147 15.34 -24.60 3.20
N ALA A 148 14.53 -24.89 2.18
CA ALA A 148 15.01 -25.35 0.87
C ALA A 148 15.81 -24.29 0.11
N LEU A 149 15.47 -23.01 0.25
CA LEU A 149 16.21 -21.91 -0.38
C LEU A 149 17.57 -21.71 0.26
N VAL A 150 17.63 -21.76 1.60
CA VAL A 150 18.90 -21.69 2.34
C VAL A 150 19.79 -22.88 1.94
N GLY A 151 19.24 -24.09 1.88
CA GLY A 151 19.96 -25.27 1.39
C GLY A 151 20.43 -25.18 -0.06
N ALA A 152 19.73 -24.40 -0.90
CA ALA A 152 20.10 -24.12 -2.29
C ALA A 152 21.09 -22.95 -2.45
N GLY A 153 21.53 -22.33 -1.35
CA GLY A 153 22.56 -21.29 -1.34
C GLY A 153 22.02 -19.85 -1.25
N ALA A 154 20.72 -19.64 -1.03
CA ALA A 154 20.19 -18.33 -0.68
C ALA A 154 20.79 -17.88 0.66
N ASN A 155 21.30 -16.65 0.69
CA ASN A 155 21.89 -16.06 1.90
C ASN A 155 21.30 -14.67 2.22
N GLN A 156 20.31 -14.24 1.44
CA GLN A 156 19.42 -13.14 1.75
C GLN A 156 18.00 -13.67 1.74
N VAL A 157 17.28 -13.55 2.86
CA VAL A 157 15.85 -13.85 2.96
C VAL A 157 15.22 -12.75 3.81
N ASN A 158 14.21 -12.06 3.29
CA ASN A 158 13.48 -11.02 4.03
C ASN A 158 11.98 -11.21 3.92
N GLY A 159 11.25 -10.80 4.96
CA GLY A 159 9.83 -11.08 5.14
C GLY A 159 9.60 -12.22 6.15
N PRO A 160 8.45 -12.91 6.11
CA PRO A 160 7.34 -12.74 5.17
C PRO A 160 6.45 -11.51 5.46
N ASN A 161 5.83 -10.96 4.41
CA ASN A 161 4.72 -10.01 4.53
C ASN A 161 3.42 -10.72 4.13
N PHE A 162 2.49 -10.87 5.08
CA PHE A 162 1.22 -11.55 4.86
C PHE A 162 0.20 -10.62 4.21
N MET A 163 -0.60 -11.17 3.29
CA MET A 163 -1.57 -10.41 2.52
C MET A 163 -2.75 -11.30 2.10
N LEU A 164 -3.81 -10.64 1.61
CA LEU A 164 -4.92 -11.28 0.95
C LEU A 164 -4.70 -11.26 -0.56
N SER A 165 -4.97 -12.37 -1.23
CA SER A 165 -4.94 -12.47 -2.69
C SER A 165 -6.11 -11.71 -3.33
N GLU A 166 -7.22 -11.61 -2.62
CA GLU A 166 -8.42 -10.86 -3.01
C GLU A 166 -8.80 -9.86 -1.91
N PRO A 167 -8.11 -8.70 -1.83
CA PRO A 167 -8.39 -7.70 -0.80
C PRO A 167 -9.76 -7.03 -0.99
N ASP A 168 -10.26 -6.97 -2.22
CA ASP A 168 -11.49 -6.26 -2.56
C ASP A 168 -12.72 -6.84 -1.85
N ALA A 169 -12.81 -8.17 -1.74
CA ALA A 169 -13.90 -8.82 -1.03
C ALA A 169 -13.91 -8.45 0.47
N ALA A 170 -12.74 -8.44 1.11
CA ALA A 170 -12.61 -8.03 2.51
C ALA A 170 -12.92 -6.53 2.68
N SER A 171 -12.54 -5.69 1.71
CA SER A 171 -12.89 -4.27 1.69
C SER A 171 -14.39 -4.04 1.50
N ASP A 172 -15.06 -4.80 0.64
CA ASP A 172 -16.50 -4.70 0.41
C ASP A 172 -17.30 -5.08 1.65
N GLU A 173 -16.86 -6.11 2.39
CA GLU A 173 -17.45 -6.46 3.67
C GLU A 173 -17.30 -5.34 4.70
N ALA A 174 -16.11 -4.72 4.79
CA ALA A 174 -15.89 -3.58 5.68
C ALA A 174 -16.79 -2.39 5.29
N ARG A 175 -16.97 -2.11 3.99
CA ARG A 175 -17.91 -1.07 3.49
C ARG A 175 -19.35 -1.37 3.88
N LEU A 176 -19.81 -2.61 3.67
CA LEU A 176 -21.16 -3.03 4.03
C LEU A 176 -21.41 -2.90 5.53
N GLU A 177 -20.44 -3.28 6.36
CA GLU A 177 -20.52 -3.13 7.80
C GLU A 177 -20.56 -1.65 8.22
N ALA A 178 -19.73 -0.80 7.60
CA ALA A 178 -19.71 0.65 7.84
C ALA A 178 -21.06 1.30 7.52
N MET A 179 -21.65 0.95 6.36
CA MET A 179 -22.96 1.45 5.94
C MET A 179 -24.09 0.97 6.85
N LYS A 180 -24.06 -0.31 7.29
CA LYS A 180 -25.02 -0.85 8.26
C LYS A 180 -24.95 -0.10 9.58
N LYS A 181 -23.74 0.17 10.09
CA LYS A 181 -23.52 0.97 11.31
C LYS A 181 -24.00 2.41 11.14
N ALA A 182 -23.71 3.06 10.01
CA ALA A 182 -24.17 4.41 9.70
C ALA A 182 -25.70 4.49 9.70
N ARG A 183 -26.37 3.55 9.02
CA ARG A 183 -27.83 3.50 8.98
C ARG A 183 -28.44 3.25 10.35
N SER A 184 -27.92 2.29 11.11
CA SER A 184 -28.40 2.00 12.46
C SER A 184 -28.29 3.21 13.40
N ARG A 185 -27.21 3.99 13.30
CA ARG A 185 -27.03 5.23 14.07
C ARG A 185 -28.01 6.31 13.61
N ALA A 186 -28.21 6.47 12.31
CA ALA A 186 -29.17 7.42 11.77
C ALA A 186 -30.60 7.13 12.22
N ASP A 187 -31.03 5.87 12.16
CA ASP A 187 -32.35 5.45 12.62
C ASP A 187 -32.51 5.67 14.14
N LEU A 188 -31.45 5.50 14.94
CA LEU A 188 -31.46 5.79 16.37
C LEU A 188 -31.67 7.29 16.64
N TYR A 189 -30.89 8.16 16.00
CA TYR A 189 -31.03 9.61 16.16
C TYR A 189 -32.38 10.13 15.67
N ALA A 190 -32.86 9.61 14.54
CA ALA A 190 -34.17 9.97 14.01
C ALA A 190 -35.28 9.64 15.03
N ARG A 191 -35.34 8.41 15.54
CA ARG A 191 -36.33 8.01 16.56
C ARG A 191 -36.26 8.85 17.81
N ALA A 192 -35.05 9.14 18.31
CA ALA A 192 -34.85 9.96 19.50
C ALA A 192 -35.33 11.41 19.31
N ALA A 193 -35.28 11.93 18.08
CA ALA A 193 -35.73 13.26 17.71
C ALA A 193 -37.23 13.32 17.29
N GLY A 194 -37.95 12.19 17.31
CA GLY A 194 -39.33 12.13 16.80
C GLY A 194 -39.41 12.27 15.27
N LEU A 195 -38.35 11.90 14.56
CA LEU A 195 -38.23 11.94 13.10
C LEU A 195 -38.02 10.52 12.54
N ARG A 196 -38.00 10.41 11.21
CA ARG A 196 -37.63 9.20 10.45
C ARG A 196 -36.61 9.52 9.36
N VAL A 197 -35.79 8.52 9.02
CA VAL A 197 -34.86 8.60 7.88
C VAL A 197 -35.65 8.50 6.58
N VAL A 198 -35.57 9.53 5.74
CA VAL A 198 -36.24 9.59 4.43
C VAL A 198 -35.37 8.95 3.35
N ARG A 199 -34.14 9.44 3.21
CA ARG A 199 -33.17 8.96 2.22
C ARG A 199 -31.74 9.32 2.62
N ILE A 200 -30.78 8.74 1.91
CA ILE A 200 -29.40 9.18 1.91
C ILE A 200 -29.25 10.34 0.91
N VAL A 201 -28.55 11.38 1.33
CA VAL A 201 -28.27 12.58 0.54
C VAL A 201 -26.88 12.50 -0.07
N THR A 202 -25.87 12.14 0.73
CA THR A 202 -24.49 11.94 0.28
C THR A 202 -23.85 10.77 1.01
N ILE A 203 -22.93 10.11 0.32
CA ILE A 203 -22.00 9.13 0.89
C ILE A 203 -20.60 9.61 0.49
N SER A 204 -19.73 9.77 1.48
CA SER A 204 -18.31 10.02 1.29
C SER A 204 -17.54 8.91 1.98
N GLU A 205 -16.68 8.22 1.24
CA GLU A 205 -15.77 7.21 1.77
C GLU A 205 -14.41 7.87 2.03
N SER A 206 -13.87 7.66 3.22
CA SER A 206 -12.53 8.12 3.56
C SER A 206 -11.76 7.00 4.25
N GLY A 207 -10.57 6.70 3.74
CA GLY A 207 -9.75 5.59 4.21
C GLY A 207 -9.02 4.95 3.05
N GLY A 208 -7.70 4.82 3.21
CA GLY A 208 -6.84 4.09 2.30
C GLY A 208 -6.50 2.72 2.86
N TYR A 209 -6.29 1.77 1.95
CA TYR A 209 -5.80 0.42 2.21
C TYR A 209 -4.46 0.46 2.94
N ALA A 210 -4.46 0.09 4.23
CA ALA A 210 -3.26 -0.20 5.00
C ALA A 210 -3.57 -1.36 5.96
N PRO A 211 -3.40 -2.62 5.53
CA PRO A 211 -3.60 -3.76 6.42
C PRO A 211 -2.63 -3.68 7.60
N MET A 212 -3.17 -3.60 8.82
CA MET A 212 -2.39 -3.58 10.05
C MET A 212 -2.34 -5.01 10.61
N PRO A 213 -1.15 -5.61 10.78
CA PRO A 213 -1.05 -6.94 11.40
C PRO A 213 -1.53 -6.89 12.85
N GLN A 214 -2.52 -7.70 13.21
CA GLN A 214 -2.88 -7.91 14.62
C GLN A 214 -2.12 -9.13 15.16
N MET A 215 -1.28 -8.92 16.18
CA MET A 215 -0.61 -10.02 16.87
C MET A 215 -1.56 -10.64 17.91
N MET A 216 -2.07 -11.84 17.62
CA MET A 216 -2.67 -12.69 18.65
C MET A 216 -1.58 -13.29 19.55
N ARG A 217 -1.84 -13.42 20.86
CA ARG A 217 -0.95 -14.12 21.79
C ARG A 217 -0.79 -15.57 21.34
N MET A 218 0.41 -15.95 20.91
CA MET A 218 0.73 -17.35 20.59
C MET A 218 0.60 -18.22 21.85
N GLU A 219 -0.33 -19.15 21.85
CA GLU A 219 -0.18 -20.37 22.64
C GLU A 219 0.95 -21.21 22.02
N ALA A 220 1.83 -21.71 22.87
CA ALA A 220 3.08 -22.35 22.46
C ALA A 220 2.84 -23.50 21.46
N MET A 221 3.12 -23.25 20.18
CA MET A 221 3.18 -24.32 19.18
C MET A 221 4.34 -25.26 19.51
N LYS A 222 4.09 -26.57 19.45
CA LYS A 222 5.12 -27.60 19.59
C LYS A 222 6.23 -27.36 18.56
N ALA A 223 7.48 -27.41 19.03
CA ALA A 223 8.66 -27.29 18.19
C ALA A 223 8.60 -28.31 17.04
N SER A 224 8.57 -27.80 15.81
CA SER A 224 8.81 -28.57 14.58
C SER A 224 10.23 -28.27 14.10
N ASP A 225 10.86 -29.20 13.39
CA ASP A 225 12.21 -29.01 12.83
C ASP A 225 12.29 -27.95 11.71
N SER A 226 11.14 -27.43 11.22
CA SER A 226 11.10 -26.35 10.21
C SER A 226 10.93 -24.97 10.83
N THR A 227 11.44 -23.94 10.14
CA THR A 227 11.33 -22.53 10.53
C THR A 227 9.87 -22.16 10.91
N PRO A 228 9.58 -21.75 12.17
CA PRO A 228 8.24 -21.38 12.60
C PRO A 228 7.72 -20.13 11.90
N VAL A 229 6.49 -20.20 11.38
CA VAL A 229 5.83 -19.10 10.68
C VAL A 229 4.40 -18.98 11.19
N ALA A 230 4.04 -17.83 11.77
CA ALA A 230 2.70 -17.54 12.25
C ALA A 230 2.08 -16.36 11.46
N PRO A 231 1.01 -16.59 10.68
CA PRO A 231 0.44 -15.57 9.79
C PRO A 231 -0.38 -14.47 10.49
N GLY A 232 -0.93 -14.73 11.67
CA GLY A 232 -1.87 -13.82 12.34
C GLY A 232 -3.18 -13.62 11.54
N GLU A 233 -3.91 -12.56 11.87
CA GLU A 233 -5.07 -12.09 11.10
C GLU A 233 -4.82 -10.66 10.60
N LEU A 234 -5.43 -10.35 9.45
CA LEU A 234 -5.41 -9.02 8.85
C LEU A 234 -6.76 -8.35 9.09
N GLU A 235 -6.73 -7.16 9.68
CA GLU A 235 -7.91 -6.30 9.82
C GLU A 235 -7.92 -5.25 8.70
N MET A 236 -9.01 -5.23 7.94
CA MET A 236 -9.35 -4.18 6.99
C MET A 236 -10.32 -3.21 7.63
N THR A 237 -10.12 -1.91 7.46
CA THR A 237 -11.04 -0.89 7.99
C THR A 237 -11.45 0.10 6.90
N THR A 238 -12.68 0.60 6.99
CA THR A 238 -13.21 1.62 6.08
C THR A 238 -14.07 2.61 6.87
N ASN A 239 -13.86 3.91 6.65
CA ASN A 239 -14.70 4.93 7.25
C ASN A 239 -15.62 5.54 6.18
N VAL A 240 -16.88 5.67 6.55
CA VAL A 240 -17.89 6.34 5.72
C VAL A 240 -18.50 7.49 6.49
N THR A 241 -18.66 8.61 5.80
CA THR A 241 -19.45 9.75 6.23
C THR A 241 -20.72 9.76 5.38
N VAL A 242 -21.87 9.61 6.01
CA VAL A 242 -23.17 9.53 5.34
C VAL A 242 -24.05 10.66 5.84
N GLN A 243 -24.64 11.42 4.92
CA GLN A 243 -25.66 12.40 5.24
C GLN A 243 -27.05 11.84 4.95
N PHE A 244 -27.93 11.92 5.93
CA PHE A 244 -29.32 11.47 5.85
C PHE A 244 -30.26 12.67 5.92
N GLU A 245 -31.32 12.61 5.14
CA GLU A 245 -32.45 13.53 5.25
C GLU A 245 -33.46 12.93 6.23
N LEU A 246 -33.81 13.69 7.27
CA LEU A 246 -34.78 13.32 8.29
C LEU A 246 -36.02 14.21 8.17
N ALA A 247 -37.19 13.62 8.39
CA ALA A 247 -38.47 14.33 8.41
C ALA A 247 -39.39 13.71 9.48
N PRO A 248 -40.45 14.40 9.91
CA PRO A 248 -41.50 13.80 10.74
C PRO A 248 -42.12 12.55 10.10
#